data_AF-A0A1B6LD12-F1
#
_entry.id   AF-A0A1B6LD12-F1
#
_cell.length_a   1.000
_cell.length_b   1.000
_cell.length_c   1.000
_cell.angle_alpha   90.00
_cell.angle_beta   90.00
_cell.angle_gamma   90.00
#
_symmetry.space_group_name_H-M   'P 1'
#
loop_
_entity.id
_entity.type
_entity.pdbx_description
1 polymer ?
#
loop_
_entity_poly.entity_id
_entity_poly.type
_entity_poly.pdbx_seq_one_letter_code
_entity_poly.pdbx_strand_id
1 'polypeptide(L)'
;IELKKGVTATKLDPIQKQVLLSNGESVRFEKLFIATGSQPRKLQIEGVDLANVLTMRTIDDMKNLSDCLGSNKDKHVVISGSSFVAMESAALCLPKAKSVTVVMRTPQPLQVFGQAIGGRIAELFKEKGVMLEANMTVGKLEGSGGRVSHAVLTDGRRLPADVVILAVGSTYNTQFLQGSNVSVNAEGAVPTDEFLETSLKHIFAGGDIAFAPVFANNDQRAAIGHWQLALYHGHVAAKNMMGKKRQLHTVPFFWTNLLGTAFRYTGYTEQADDIVIDGDLKGLQFTAYFCQGAEVRAVLSTNNTTAAFAEYLSVGNKLTKPELQVDPKKWLSQVPKGKVK
;
A
#
# COMPACT_ATOMS: atom_id res chain seq x y z
N ILE A 1 17.94 -5.70 -22.98
CA ILE A 1 17.92 -5.48 -21.51
C ILE A 1 18.88 -6.50 -20.91
N GLU A 2 19.97 -6.04 -20.30
CA GLU A 2 20.82 -6.90 -19.47
C GLU A 2 20.16 -7.05 -18.09
N LEU A 3 20.15 -8.27 -17.54
CA LEU A 3 19.49 -8.56 -16.26
C LEU A 3 20.48 -9.26 -15.31
N LYS A 4 20.80 -8.58 -14.21
CA LYS A 4 21.58 -9.15 -13.09
C LYS A 4 20.63 -9.53 -11.96
N LYS A 5 20.39 -10.84 -11.76
CA LYS A 5 19.54 -11.40 -10.69
C LYS A 5 20.38 -11.87 -9.51
N GLY A 6 19.79 -11.88 -8.31
CA GLY A 6 20.47 -12.38 -7.10
C GLY A 6 21.63 -11.51 -6.64
N VAL A 7 21.73 -10.29 -7.16
CA VAL A 7 22.77 -9.31 -6.83
C VAL A 7 22.09 -8.04 -6.33
N THR A 8 22.53 -7.57 -5.16
CA THR A 8 21.95 -6.40 -4.49
C THR A 8 22.81 -5.17 -4.80
N ALA A 9 22.16 -4.04 -5.12
CA ALA A 9 22.83 -2.73 -5.12
C ALA A 9 23.13 -2.33 -3.68
N THR A 10 24.41 -2.21 -3.32
CA THR A 10 24.85 -1.97 -1.93
C THR A 10 25.24 -0.52 -1.69
N LYS A 11 25.68 0.21 -2.72
CA LYS A 11 26.04 1.63 -2.62
C LYS A 11 25.85 2.35 -3.94
N LEU A 12 25.30 3.56 -3.88
CA LEU A 12 25.33 4.51 -4.98
C LEU A 12 26.50 5.49 -4.82
N ASP A 13 27.33 5.62 -5.86
CA ASP A 13 28.39 6.62 -5.98
C ASP A 13 28.08 7.56 -7.17
N PRO A 14 27.46 8.72 -6.93
CA PRO A 14 27.13 9.66 -8.00
C PRO A 14 28.34 10.38 -8.60
N ILE A 15 29.45 10.46 -7.87
CA ILE A 15 30.67 11.16 -8.34
C ILE A 15 31.32 10.32 -9.44
N GLN A 16 31.50 9.02 -9.18
CA GLN A 16 32.02 8.06 -10.15
C GLN A 16 30.94 7.52 -11.11
N LYS A 17 29.68 7.97 -10.93
CA LYS A 17 28.48 7.51 -11.65
C LYS A 17 28.38 5.99 -11.73
N GLN A 18 28.45 5.34 -10.58
CA GLN A 18 28.37 3.88 -10.49
C GLN A 18 27.52 3.39 -9.33
N VAL A 19 26.97 2.20 -9.48
CA VAL A 19 26.32 1.44 -8.42
C VAL A 19 27.22 0.25 -8.07
N LEU A 20 27.59 0.13 -6.80
CA LEU A 20 28.34 -1.02 -6.30
C LEU A 20 27.37 -2.14 -5.96
N LEU A 21 27.79 -3.36 -6.26
CA LEU A 21 26.98 -4.56 -6.15
C LEU A 21 27.52 -5.49 -5.06
N SER A 22 26.64 -6.34 -4.52
CA SER A 22 26.97 -7.29 -3.45
C SER A 22 27.98 -8.37 -3.86
N ASN A 23 28.18 -8.60 -5.16
CA ASN A 23 29.18 -9.52 -5.70
C ASN A 23 30.56 -8.87 -5.94
N GLY A 24 30.75 -7.61 -5.51
CA GLY A 24 32.00 -6.86 -5.69
C GLY A 24 32.14 -6.15 -7.04
N GLU A 25 31.22 -6.36 -7.99
CA GLU A 25 31.18 -5.62 -9.25
C GLU A 25 30.68 -4.19 -9.05
N SER A 26 30.95 -3.33 -10.04
CA SER A 26 30.28 -2.04 -10.18
C SER A 26 29.67 -1.86 -11.56
N VAL A 27 28.54 -1.15 -11.61
CA VAL A 27 27.84 -0.81 -12.86
C VAL A 27 27.87 0.70 -13.03
N ARG A 28 28.54 1.17 -14.08
CA ARG A 28 28.55 2.58 -14.47
C ARG A 28 27.25 2.97 -15.16
N PHE A 29 26.82 4.21 -14.96
CA PHE A 29 25.62 4.74 -15.59
C PHE A 29 25.81 6.16 -16.10
N GLU A 30 25.09 6.51 -17.17
CA GLU A 30 24.87 7.90 -17.54
C GLU A 30 23.63 8.48 -16.86
N LYS A 31 22.59 7.65 -16.74
CA LYS A 31 21.33 7.93 -16.04
C LYS A 31 20.94 6.72 -15.20
N LEU A 32 20.41 6.96 -14.00
CA LEU A 32 20.01 5.93 -13.05
C LEU A 32 18.52 6.07 -12.71
N PHE A 33 17.78 4.96 -12.70
CA PHE A 33 16.42 4.90 -12.19
C PHE A 33 16.37 4.03 -10.94
N ILE A 34 15.99 4.63 -9.82
CA ILE A 34 15.82 3.97 -8.53
C ILE A 34 14.38 3.46 -8.43
N ALA A 35 14.23 2.14 -8.56
CA ALA A 35 12.95 1.44 -8.45
C ALA A 35 12.99 0.33 -7.39
N THR A 36 13.68 0.58 -6.26
CA THR A 36 13.91 -0.42 -5.22
C THR A 36 12.69 -0.68 -4.33
N GLY A 37 11.62 0.12 -4.47
CA GLY A 37 10.33 -0.09 -3.84
C GLY A 37 10.37 -0.06 -2.30
N SER A 38 9.46 -0.82 -1.68
CA SER A 38 9.34 -0.94 -0.22
C SER A 38 9.58 -2.37 0.29
N GLN A 39 9.78 -2.49 1.60
CA GLN A 39 9.86 -3.72 2.37
C GLN A 39 8.96 -3.65 3.62
N PRO A 40 8.46 -4.78 4.14
CA PRO A 40 7.69 -4.81 5.38
C PRO A 40 8.46 -4.20 6.56
N ARG A 41 7.76 -3.51 7.45
CA ARG A 41 8.35 -3.10 8.74
C ARG A 41 8.52 -4.31 9.64
N LYS A 42 9.67 -4.37 10.31
CA LYS A 42 9.93 -5.36 11.35
C LYS A 42 9.42 -4.84 12.69
N LEU A 43 8.74 -5.70 13.45
CA LEU A 43 8.42 -5.43 14.84
C LEU A 43 9.65 -5.68 15.72
N GLN A 44 9.76 -4.90 16.79
CA GLN A 44 10.80 -5.06 17.81
C GLN A 44 10.16 -5.69 19.05
N ILE A 45 9.80 -6.96 18.95
CA ILE A 45 9.18 -7.74 20.03
C ILE A 45 9.90 -9.08 20.19
N GLU A 46 9.87 -9.64 21.39
CA GLU A 46 10.41 -10.97 21.65
C GLU A 46 9.70 -12.03 20.78
N GLY A 47 10.49 -12.97 20.24
CA GLY A 47 9.99 -14.07 19.40
C GLY A 47 9.64 -13.70 17.96
N VAL A 48 9.95 -12.48 17.51
CA VAL A 48 9.67 -12.04 16.13
C VAL A 48 10.43 -12.84 15.06
N ASP A 49 11.59 -13.40 15.41
CA ASP A 49 12.45 -14.16 14.48
C ASP A 49 12.13 -15.68 14.44
N LEU A 50 11.05 -16.12 15.09
CA LEU A 50 10.59 -17.51 15.02
C LEU A 50 10.19 -17.88 13.58
N ALA A 51 10.48 -19.11 13.14
CA ALA A 51 10.50 -19.47 11.71
C ALA A 51 9.14 -19.36 10.97
N ASN A 52 8.04 -19.46 11.70
CA ASN A 52 6.65 -19.36 11.23
C ASN A 52 6.00 -18.01 11.59
N VAL A 53 6.82 -17.00 11.86
CA VAL A 53 6.45 -15.59 11.92
C VAL A 53 6.84 -14.95 10.59
N LEU A 54 5.83 -14.60 9.81
CA LEU A 54 5.99 -14.25 8.41
C LEU A 54 5.63 -12.78 8.18
N THR A 55 6.18 -12.21 7.11
CA THR A 55 5.67 -10.98 6.49
C THR A 55 5.13 -11.32 5.11
N MET A 56 4.41 -10.40 4.46
CA MET A 56 3.92 -10.61 3.10
C MET A 56 4.39 -9.51 2.16
N ARG A 57 5.33 -9.83 1.27
CA ARG A 57 5.79 -8.92 0.19
C ARG A 57 6.22 -9.65 -1.08
N THR A 58 6.87 -10.79 -0.94
CA THR A 58 7.48 -11.54 -2.04
C THR A 58 6.72 -12.82 -2.36
N ILE A 59 7.05 -13.45 -3.48
CA ILE A 59 6.51 -14.77 -3.83
C ILE A 59 6.96 -15.82 -2.81
N ASP A 60 8.18 -15.71 -2.28
CA ASP A 60 8.70 -16.68 -1.32
C ASP A 60 8.00 -16.55 0.03
N ASP A 61 7.58 -15.34 0.44
CA ASP A 61 6.71 -15.17 1.61
C ASP A 61 5.40 -15.96 1.45
N MET A 62 4.82 -15.95 0.26
CA MET A 62 3.58 -16.68 -0.03
C MET A 62 3.80 -18.20 -0.02
N LYS A 63 4.94 -18.68 -0.52
CA LYS A 63 5.32 -20.10 -0.41
C LYS A 63 5.47 -20.51 1.05
N ASN A 64 6.22 -19.73 1.83
CA ASN A 64 6.42 -19.98 3.26
C ASN A 64 5.09 -20.02 4.02
N LEU A 65 4.15 -19.11 3.70
CA LEU A 65 2.80 -19.14 4.25
C LEU A 65 2.06 -20.43 3.87
N SER A 66 2.11 -20.82 2.61
CA SER A 66 1.49 -22.07 2.14
C SER A 66 2.06 -23.30 2.84
N ASP A 67 3.38 -23.38 3.01
CA ASP A 67 4.06 -24.48 3.68
C ASP A 67 3.71 -24.55 5.17
N CYS A 68 3.61 -23.39 5.83
CA CYS A 68 3.20 -23.33 7.23
C CYS A 68 1.75 -23.72 7.46
N LEU A 69 0.84 -23.33 6.56
CA LEU A 69 -0.59 -23.69 6.65
C LEU A 69 -0.83 -25.17 6.37
N GLY A 70 -0.08 -25.76 5.43
CA GLY A 70 -0.30 -27.12 4.97
C GLY A 70 -1.70 -27.33 4.36
N SER A 71 -2.12 -28.59 4.26
CA SER A 71 -3.41 -28.99 3.66
C SER A 71 -4.52 -29.29 4.67
N ASN A 72 -4.18 -29.48 5.94
CA ASN A 72 -5.07 -30.11 6.93
C ASN A 72 -6.06 -29.13 7.59
N LYS A 73 -5.93 -27.82 7.34
CA LYS A 73 -6.76 -26.76 7.94
C LYS A 73 -6.83 -26.83 9.47
N ASP A 74 -5.74 -27.23 10.11
CA ASP A 74 -5.61 -27.42 11.56
C ASP A 74 -4.92 -26.24 12.25
N LYS A 75 -4.38 -25.28 11.48
CA LYS A 75 -3.55 -24.19 11.99
C LYS A 75 -4.35 -22.99 12.50
N HIS A 76 -3.94 -22.46 13.64
CA HIS A 76 -4.38 -21.18 14.18
C HIS A 76 -3.50 -20.06 13.62
N VAL A 77 -4.10 -19.09 12.92
CA VAL A 77 -3.37 -17.97 12.30
C VAL A 77 -3.67 -16.69 13.06
N VAL A 78 -2.62 -15.98 13.49
CA VAL A 78 -2.73 -14.63 14.08
C VAL A 78 -2.09 -13.61 13.13
N ILE A 79 -2.82 -12.54 12.84
CA ILE A 79 -2.38 -11.47 11.94
C ILE A 79 -2.27 -10.19 12.73
N SER A 80 -1.10 -9.55 12.74
CA SER A 80 -0.86 -8.27 13.41
C SER A 80 -0.90 -7.15 12.39
N GLY A 81 -1.94 -6.30 12.46
CA GLY A 81 -2.17 -5.20 11.53
C GLY A 81 -3.63 -5.11 11.09
N SER A 82 -3.98 -3.99 10.43
CA SER A 82 -5.38 -3.70 10.05
C SER A 82 -5.52 -3.01 8.70
N SER A 83 -4.43 -2.94 7.92
CA SER A 83 -4.44 -2.37 6.57
C SER A 83 -4.68 -3.46 5.50
N PHE A 84 -4.55 -3.11 4.22
CA PHE A 84 -4.86 -3.98 3.08
C PHE A 84 -4.21 -5.36 3.19
N VAL A 85 -2.89 -5.42 3.40
CA VAL A 85 -2.16 -6.70 3.51
C VAL A 85 -2.69 -7.56 4.66
N ALA A 86 -3.07 -6.97 5.78
CA ALA A 86 -3.60 -7.72 6.92
C ALA A 86 -4.98 -8.32 6.60
N MET A 87 -5.87 -7.52 6.02
CA MET A 87 -7.24 -7.95 5.73
C MET A 87 -7.29 -8.93 4.55
N GLU A 88 -6.46 -8.72 3.52
CA GLU A 88 -6.32 -9.68 2.42
C GLU A 88 -5.69 -11.00 2.89
N SER A 89 -4.68 -10.95 3.77
CA SER A 89 -4.12 -12.15 4.38
C SER A 89 -5.17 -12.90 5.22
N ALA A 90 -6.01 -12.18 5.97
CA ALA A 90 -7.09 -12.78 6.73
C ALA A 90 -8.10 -13.49 5.81
N ALA A 91 -8.52 -12.84 4.72
CA ALA A 91 -9.41 -13.44 3.72
C ALA A 91 -8.77 -14.65 3.02
N LEU A 92 -7.47 -14.61 2.74
CA LEU A 92 -6.70 -15.68 2.12
C LEU A 92 -6.54 -16.90 3.03
N CYS A 93 -6.27 -16.69 4.32
CA CYS A 93 -6.06 -17.73 5.31
C CYS A 93 -7.37 -18.39 5.76
N LEU A 94 -8.48 -17.65 5.77
CA LEU A 94 -9.77 -18.10 6.26
C LEU A 94 -10.20 -19.49 5.74
N PRO A 95 -10.18 -19.80 4.43
CA PRO A 95 -10.60 -21.12 3.94
C PRO A 95 -9.56 -22.25 4.17
N LYS A 96 -8.37 -21.92 4.68
CA LYS A 96 -7.19 -22.80 4.79
C LYS A 96 -6.74 -23.05 6.23
N ALA A 97 -7.28 -22.33 7.20
CA ALA A 97 -6.88 -22.37 8.61
C ALA A 97 -8.02 -22.88 9.49
N LYS A 98 -7.67 -23.37 10.69
CA LYS A 98 -8.64 -23.73 11.73
C LYS A 98 -9.29 -22.49 12.33
N SER A 99 -8.50 -21.42 12.51
CA SER A 99 -8.99 -20.12 12.95
C SER A 99 -8.11 -19.00 12.43
N VAL A 100 -8.71 -17.81 12.25
CA VAL A 100 -7.98 -16.59 11.90
C VAL A 100 -8.36 -15.50 12.90
N THR A 101 -7.35 -14.93 13.55
CA THR A 101 -7.49 -13.76 14.43
C THR A 101 -6.69 -12.59 13.89
N VAL A 102 -7.32 -11.44 13.72
CA VAL A 102 -6.66 -10.18 13.39
C VAL A 102 -6.55 -9.34 14.64
N VAL A 103 -5.32 -9.02 15.04
CA VAL A 103 -4.99 -8.13 16.15
C VAL A 103 -4.64 -6.76 15.59
N MET A 104 -5.38 -5.74 16.01
CA MET A 104 -5.25 -4.40 15.48
C MET A 104 -5.30 -3.33 16.54
N ARG A 105 -4.42 -2.34 16.40
CA ARG A 105 -4.35 -1.17 17.30
C ARG A 105 -5.53 -0.21 17.12
N THR A 106 -6.29 -0.38 16.04
CA THR A 106 -7.36 0.51 15.63
C THR A 106 -8.73 -0.09 15.99
N PRO A 107 -9.78 0.73 16.17
CA PRO A 107 -11.11 0.22 16.48
C PRO A 107 -11.75 -0.54 15.31
N GLN A 108 -11.39 -0.18 14.07
CA GLN A 108 -11.80 -0.86 12.84
C GLN A 108 -10.62 -1.01 11.88
N PRO A 109 -10.67 -1.97 10.94
CA PRO A 109 -9.69 -2.08 9.87
C PRO A 109 -9.84 -0.95 8.86
N LEU A 110 -8.80 -0.78 8.02
CA LEU A 110 -8.79 0.11 6.87
C LEU A 110 -9.21 1.54 7.24
N GLN A 111 -8.55 2.16 8.22
CA GLN A 111 -8.87 3.52 8.66
C GLN A 111 -8.87 4.55 7.51
N VAL A 112 -8.11 4.29 6.44
CA VAL A 112 -8.13 5.09 5.20
C VAL A 112 -9.50 5.15 4.52
N PHE A 113 -10.40 4.19 4.78
CA PHE A 113 -11.77 4.19 4.31
C PHE A 113 -12.76 4.90 5.26
N GLY A 114 -12.28 5.40 6.40
CA GLY A 114 -13.13 6.02 7.42
C GLY A 114 -13.88 5.01 8.28
N GLN A 115 -14.47 5.51 9.37
CA GLN A 115 -15.04 4.68 10.43
C GLN A 115 -16.24 3.84 9.96
N ALA A 116 -17.18 4.42 9.22
CA ALA A 116 -18.39 3.72 8.80
C ALA A 116 -18.07 2.53 7.88
N ILE A 117 -17.21 2.74 6.88
CA ILE A 117 -16.84 1.71 5.91
C ILE A 117 -15.93 0.66 6.55
N GLY A 118 -14.92 1.09 7.32
CA GLY A 118 -14.07 0.17 8.07
C GLY A 118 -14.86 -0.69 9.05
N GLY A 119 -15.85 -0.11 9.74
CA GLY A 119 -16.77 -0.82 10.65
C GLY A 119 -17.59 -1.87 9.91
N ARG A 120 -18.19 -1.52 8.77
CA ARG A 120 -18.93 -2.49 7.94
C ARG A 120 -18.04 -3.61 7.43
N ILE A 121 -16.79 -3.32 7.05
CA ILE A 121 -15.80 -4.34 6.67
C ILE A 121 -15.46 -5.23 7.87
N ALA A 122 -15.32 -4.68 9.09
CA ALA A 122 -15.13 -5.48 10.29
C ALA A 122 -16.28 -6.47 10.52
N GLU A 123 -17.52 -6.03 10.35
CA GLU A 123 -18.72 -6.89 10.42
C GLU A 123 -18.66 -8.01 9.37
N LEU A 124 -18.30 -7.68 8.12
CA LEU A 124 -18.16 -8.68 7.05
C LEU A 124 -17.15 -9.78 7.41
N PHE A 125 -16.01 -9.41 8.00
CA PHE A 125 -15.00 -10.38 8.44
C PHE A 125 -15.49 -11.23 9.61
N LYS A 126 -16.18 -10.64 10.59
CA LYS A 126 -16.78 -11.35 11.73
C LYS A 126 -17.86 -12.34 11.27
N GLU A 127 -18.72 -11.93 10.34
CA GLU A 127 -19.76 -12.79 9.72
C GLU A 127 -19.15 -14.02 9.04
N LYS A 128 -17.93 -13.91 8.52
CA LYS A 128 -17.19 -15.02 7.92
C LYS A 128 -16.34 -15.83 8.92
N GLY A 129 -16.40 -15.51 10.21
CA GLY A 129 -15.74 -16.26 11.28
C GLY A 129 -14.33 -15.79 11.63
N VAL A 130 -13.90 -14.62 11.13
CA VAL A 130 -12.62 -14.02 11.56
C VAL A 130 -12.80 -13.34 12.92
N MET A 131 -11.93 -13.66 13.86
CA MET A 131 -11.88 -12.99 15.17
C MET A 131 -11.13 -11.67 15.02
N LEU A 132 -11.68 -10.59 15.57
CA LEU A 132 -11.10 -9.25 15.49
C LEU A 132 -10.82 -8.73 16.91
N GLU A 133 -9.54 -8.65 17.25
CA GLU A 133 -9.02 -8.08 18.50
C GLU A 133 -8.68 -6.60 18.25
N ALA A 134 -9.69 -5.73 18.38
CA ALA A 134 -9.56 -4.29 18.18
C ALA A 134 -8.91 -3.58 19.37
N ASN A 135 -8.30 -2.42 19.12
CA ASN A 135 -7.55 -1.63 20.11
C ASN A 135 -6.51 -2.45 20.90
N MET A 136 -5.87 -3.41 20.22
CA MET A 136 -4.99 -4.37 20.84
C MET A 136 -3.68 -4.52 20.06
N THR A 137 -2.61 -4.92 20.76
CA THR A 137 -1.27 -5.10 20.19
C THR A 137 -0.72 -6.46 20.60
N VAL A 138 -0.03 -7.13 19.67
CA VAL A 138 0.80 -8.29 19.99
C VAL A 138 2.07 -7.79 20.68
N GLY A 139 2.24 -8.12 21.96
CA GLY A 139 3.38 -7.67 22.78
C GLY A 139 4.60 -8.56 22.66
N LYS A 140 4.41 -9.88 22.53
CA LYS A 140 5.47 -10.87 22.30
C LYS A 140 4.93 -12.14 21.65
N LEU A 141 5.83 -12.95 21.11
CA LEU A 141 5.52 -14.25 20.51
C LEU A 141 6.25 -15.35 21.30
N GLU A 142 5.50 -16.35 21.74
CA GLU A 142 6.03 -17.49 22.49
C GLU A 142 6.10 -18.71 21.58
N GLY A 143 7.20 -19.45 21.67
CA GLY A 143 7.47 -20.57 20.80
C GLY A 143 8.21 -21.72 21.48
N SER A 144 8.17 -22.88 20.83
CA SER A 144 8.94 -24.06 21.20
C SER A 144 9.57 -24.64 19.92
N GLY A 145 10.77 -25.20 20.02
CA GLY A 145 11.49 -25.75 18.87
C GLY A 145 11.75 -24.73 17.75
N GLY A 146 11.92 -23.45 18.09
CA GLY A 146 12.15 -22.36 17.12
C GLY A 146 10.92 -21.92 16.33
N ARG A 147 9.71 -22.37 16.73
CA ARG A 147 8.45 -22.02 16.06
C ARG A 147 7.45 -21.41 17.04
N VAL A 148 6.70 -20.41 16.60
CA VAL A 148 5.61 -19.79 17.38
C VAL A 148 4.53 -20.81 17.68
N SER A 149 4.02 -20.73 18.90
CA SER A 149 2.88 -21.49 19.42
C SER A 149 1.78 -20.57 19.95
N HIS A 150 2.15 -19.37 20.41
CA HIS A 150 1.21 -18.38 20.95
C HIS A 150 1.64 -16.96 20.59
N ALA A 151 0.64 -16.11 20.31
CA ALA A 151 0.79 -14.66 20.32
C ALA A 151 0.27 -14.12 21.65
N VAL A 152 1.10 -13.38 22.39
CA VAL A 152 0.72 -12.78 23.66
C VAL A 152 0.39 -11.32 23.43
N LEU A 153 -0.83 -10.94 23.79
CA LEU A 153 -1.32 -9.58 23.68
C LEU A 153 -0.77 -8.71 24.82
N THR A 154 -0.78 -7.39 24.62
CA THR A 154 -0.30 -6.44 25.64
C THR A 154 -1.14 -6.42 26.92
N ASP A 155 -2.37 -6.95 26.88
CA ASP A 155 -3.23 -7.15 28.05
C ASP A 155 -2.99 -8.50 28.78
N GLY A 156 -2.02 -9.30 28.31
CA GLY A 156 -1.64 -10.59 28.88
C GLY A 156 -2.42 -11.79 28.34
N ARG A 157 -3.47 -11.60 27.52
CA ARG A 157 -4.17 -12.72 26.87
C ARG A 157 -3.23 -13.46 25.91
N ARG A 158 -3.36 -14.79 25.88
CA ARG A 158 -2.56 -15.69 25.05
C ARG A 158 -3.44 -16.30 23.97
N LEU A 159 -3.14 -16.01 22.71
CA LEU A 159 -3.84 -16.55 21.55
C LEU A 159 -3.04 -17.72 20.97
N PRO A 160 -3.63 -18.91 20.76
CA PRO A 160 -2.98 -19.98 20.00
C PRO A 160 -2.58 -19.49 18.61
N ALA A 161 -1.34 -19.75 18.21
CA ALA A 161 -0.80 -19.28 16.94
C ALA A 161 0.24 -20.27 16.40
N ASP A 162 -0.15 -21.03 15.38
CA ASP A 162 0.76 -21.88 14.60
C ASP A 162 1.41 -21.11 13.46
N VAL A 163 0.83 -19.97 13.06
CA VAL A 163 1.38 -19.05 12.07
C VAL A 163 1.07 -17.62 12.53
N VAL A 164 2.06 -16.73 12.46
CA VAL A 164 1.86 -15.30 12.68
C VAL A 164 2.20 -14.53 11.40
N ILE A 165 1.33 -13.61 10.98
CA ILE A 165 1.60 -12.71 9.86
C ILE A 165 1.73 -11.28 10.39
N LEU A 166 2.89 -10.67 10.17
CA LEU A 166 3.17 -9.27 10.50
C LEU A 166 2.83 -8.39 9.29
N ALA A 167 1.74 -7.64 9.41
CA ALA A 167 1.21 -6.73 8.40
C ALA A 167 1.11 -5.30 8.95
N VAL A 168 2.19 -4.84 9.59
CA VAL A 168 2.26 -3.58 10.35
C VAL A 168 2.77 -2.38 9.54
N GLY A 169 2.65 -2.45 8.22
CA GLY A 169 3.10 -1.43 7.27
C GLY A 169 4.46 -1.70 6.65
N SER A 170 4.95 -0.73 5.86
CA SER A 170 6.18 -0.86 5.09
C SER A 170 7.11 0.32 5.32
N THR A 171 8.39 0.12 4.98
CA THR A 171 9.43 1.13 4.88
C THR A 171 10.11 1.01 3.51
N TYR A 172 10.95 1.96 3.13
CA TYR A 172 11.54 2.03 1.80
C TYR A 172 12.95 1.46 1.75
N ASN A 173 13.33 0.95 0.59
CA ASN A 173 14.64 0.34 0.35
C ASN A 173 15.67 1.41 -0.06
N THR A 174 16.04 2.29 0.89
CA THR A 174 16.93 3.45 0.68
C THR A 174 18.33 3.30 1.30
N GLN A 175 18.64 2.17 1.92
CA GLN A 175 19.91 1.97 2.65
C GLN A 175 21.15 2.19 1.76
N PHE A 176 21.09 1.75 0.49
CA PHE A 176 22.19 1.92 -0.47
C PHE A 176 22.45 3.38 -0.89
N LEU A 177 21.56 4.31 -0.53
CA LEU A 177 21.71 5.75 -0.79
C LEU A 177 22.47 6.47 0.32
N GLN A 178 22.75 5.81 1.45
CA GLN A 178 23.51 6.41 2.54
C GLN A 178 24.89 6.88 2.05
N GLY A 179 25.21 8.16 2.30
CA GLY A 179 26.46 8.78 1.83
C GLY A 179 26.49 9.15 0.34
N SER A 180 25.42 8.94 -0.41
CA SER A 180 25.34 9.31 -1.84
C SER A 180 24.95 10.78 -2.08
N ASN A 181 24.47 11.50 -1.06
CA ASN A 181 23.85 12.83 -1.16
C ASN A 181 22.51 12.89 -1.92
N VAL A 182 21.93 11.74 -2.32
CA VAL A 182 20.52 11.69 -2.72
C VAL A 182 19.66 11.98 -1.49
N SER A 183 18.76 12.96 -1.59
CA SER A 183 17.86 13.31 -0.49
C SER A 183 16.88 12.19 -0.21
N VAL A 184 16.63 11.95 1.07
CA VAL A 184 15.62 11.01 1.60
C VAL A 184 14.82 11.77 2.66
N ASN A 185 13.49 11.70 2.62
CA ASN A 185 12.64 12.38 3.60
C ASN A 185 12.62 11.65 4.96
N ALA A 186 11.93 12.22 5.94
CA ALA A 186 11.87 11.66 7.30
C ALA A 186 11.25 10.25 7.35
N GLU A 187 10.36 9.94 6.41
CA GLU A 187 9.69 8.64 6.28
C GLU A 187 10.54 7.61 5.54
N GLY A 188 11.68 8.02 4.96
CA GLY A 188 12.61 7.17 4.24
C GLY A 188 12.37 7.08 2.73
N ALA A 189 11.43 7.84 2.17
CA ALA A 189 11.15 7.91 0.73
C ALA A 189 12.07 8.91 0.01
N VAL A 190 12.22 8.78 -1.31
CA VAL A 190 13.08 9.63 -2.14
C VAL A 190 12.25 10.75 -2.78
N PRO A 191 12.42 12.03 -2.38
CA PRO A 191 11.75 13.15 -3.04
C PRO A 191 12.17 13.29 -4.50
N THR A 192 11.19 13.58 -5.35
CA THR A 192 11.42 13.87 -6.76
C THR A 192 10.70 15.14 -7.22
N ASP A 193 11.20 15.73 -8.29
CA ASP A 193 10.51 16.79 -9.01
C ASP A 193 9.36 16.24 -9.89
N GLU A 194 8.68 17.12 -10.64
CA GLU A 194 7.62 16.74 -11.56
C GLU A 194 8.09 15.91 -12.76
N PHE A 195 9.40 15.74 -12.95
CA PHE A 195 10.00 14.90 -13.99
C PHE A 195 10.55 13.58 -13.42
N LEU A 196 10.29 13.29 -12.14
CA LEU A 196 10.81 12.16 -11.37
C LEU A 196 12.33 12.18 -11.15
N GLU A 197 13.00 13.31 -11.38
CA GLU A 197 14.42 13.49 -11.05
C GLU A 197 14.57 13.74 -9.55
N THR A 198 15.59 13.12 -8.95
CA THR A 198 15.89 13.26 -7.52
C THR A 198 16.62 14.58 -7.23
N SER A 199 17.13 14.77 -6.01
CA SER A 199 18.00 15.92 -5.69
C SER A 199 19.30 15.97 -6.51
N LEU A 200 19.67 14.88 -7.19
CA LEU A 200 20.85 14.79 -8.04
C LEU A 200 20.47 14.59 -9.50
N LYS A 201 21.13 15.37 -10.38
CA LYS A 201 20.94 15.27 -11.83
C LYS A 201 21.23 13.88 -12.35
N HIS A 202 20.43 13.46 -13.32
CA HIS A 202 20.48 12.18 -14.01
C HIS A 202 20.15 10.95 -13.14
N ILE A 203 19.70 11.17 -11.91
CA ILE A 203 19.23 10.13 -11.00
C ILE A 203 17.75 10.37 -10.78
N PHE A 204 16.93 9.39 -11.13
CA PHE A 204 15.48 9.41 -11.07
C PHE A 204 14.99 8.37 -10.08
N ALA A 205 13.78 8.53 -9.53
CA ALA A 205 13.15 7.52 -8.67
C ALA A 205 11.68 7.32 -9.04
N GLY A 206 11.17 6.08 -8.86
CA GLY A 206 9.78 5.75 -9.19
C GLY A 206 9.29 4.48 -8.50
N GLY A 207 7.98 4.22 -8.61
CA GLY A 207 7.31 3.21 -7.79
C GLY A 207 7.19 3.60 -6.32
N ASP A 208 7.03 2.61 -5.42
CA ASP A 208 6.70 2.83 -4.01
C ASP A 208 7.67 3.80 -3.29
N ILE A 209 8.96 3.78 -3.65
CA ILE A 209 10.02 4.57 -3.01
C ILE A 209 9.94 6.08 -3.31
N ALA A 210 9.25 6.47 -4.38
CA ALA A 210 9.23 7.87 -4.83
C ALA A 210 8.22 8.69 -4.02
N PHE A 211 8.70 9.76 -3.40
CA PHE A 211 7.89 10.84 -2.86
C PHE A 211 7.72 11.90 -3.95
N ALA A 212 6.71 11.69 -4.80
CA ALA A 212 6.53 12.39 -6.07
C ALA A 212 5.26 13.25 -6.07
N PRO A 213 5.19 14.32 -6.87
CA PRO A 213 3.99 15.16 -6.99
C PRO A 213 2.75 14.36 -7.39
N VAL A 214 1.61 14.67 -6.77
CA VAL A 214 0.31 14.06 -7.10
C VAL A 214 -0.61 15.12 -7.67
N PHE A 215 -0.85 15.06 -8.99
CA PHE A 215 -1.68 16.05 -9.68
C PHE A 215 -3.08 16.16 -9.06
N ALA A 216 -3.72 15.02 -8.77
CA ALA A 216 -5.02 14.95 -8.09
C ALA A 216 -5.05 15.58 -6.68
N ASN A 217 -3.87 15.87 -6.10
CA ASN A 217 -3.73 16.50 -4.78
C ASN A 217 -2.99 17.85 -4.86
N ASN A 218 -3.26 18.63 -5.91
CA ASN A 218 -2.64 19.95 -6.17
C ASN A 218 -1.09 19.88 -6.15
N ASP A 219 -0.53 18.85 -6.78
CA ASP A 219 0.91 18.60 -6.91
C ASP A 219 1.68 18.45 -5.58
N GLN A 220 0.96 18.31 -4.46
CA GLN A 220 1.59 17.90 -3.21
C GLN A 220 2.22 16.52 -3.38
N ARG A 221 3.42 16.36 -2.81
CA ARG A 221 4.16 15.11 -2.90
C ARG A 221 3.57 14.07 -1.97
N ALA A 222 3.52 12.83 -2.44
CA ALA A 222 3.17 11.68 -1.63
C ALA A 222 3.97 10.45 -2.08
N ALA A 223 4.18 9.51 -1.16
CA ALA A 223 4.76 8.20 -1.47
C ALA A 223 3.63 7.16 -1.50
N ILE A 224 3.25 6.74 -2.70
CA ILE A 224 2.05 5.93 -2.92
C ILE A 224 2.45 4.58 -3.53
N GLY A 225 2.23 3.50 -2.76
CA GLY A 225 2.52 2.13 -3.17
C GLY A 225 1.40 1.51 -4.01
N HIS A 226 1.23 1.94 -5.26
CA HIS A 226 0.23 1.40 -6.18
C HIS A 226 0.86 0.92 -7.48
N TRP A 227 0.44 -0.26 -7.93
CA TRP A 227 1.01 -0.91 -9.11
C TRP A 227 0.90 -0.06 -10.39
N GLN A 228 -0.28 0.52 -10.65
CA GLN A 228 -0.48 1.38 -11.82
C GLN A 228 0.36 2.66 -11.76
N LEU A 229 0.51 3.24 -10.57
CA LEU A 229 1.33 4.42 -10.38
C LEU A 229 2.81 4.11 -10.61
N ALA A 230 3.30 2.96 -10.14
CA ALA A 230 4.66 2.51 -10.39
C ALA A 230 4.97 2.33 -11.89
N LEU A 231 4.02 1.75 -12.65
CA LEU A 231 4.13 1.65 -14.11
C LEU A 231 4.22 3.05 -14.76
N TYR A 232 3.35 3.97 -14.33
CA TYR A 232 3.34 5.33 -14.86
C TYR A 232 4.62 6.10 -14.52
N HIS A 233 5.14 5.94 -13.29
CA HIS A 233 6.43 6.51 -12.89
C HIS A 233 7.55 6.02 -13.82
N GLY A 234 7.62 4.72 -14.10
CA GLY A 234 8.59 4.17 -15.05
C GLY A 234 8.48 4.78 -16.45
N HIS A 235 7.25 4.97 -16.95
CA HIS A 235 7.02 5.60 -18.25
C HIS A 235 7.51 7.06 -18.30
N VAL A 236 7.14 7.86 -17.31
CA VAL A 236 7.52 9.28 -17.22
C VAL A 236 9.03 9.44 -17.06
N ALA A 237 9.64 8.68 -16.15
CA ALA A 237 11.09 8.70 -15.94
C ALA A 237 11.84 8.34 -17.22
N ALA A 238 11.41 7.29 -17.94
CA ALA A 238 12.03 6.92 -19.22
C ALA A 238 11.96 8.05 -20.27
N LYS A 239 10.83 8.76 -20.38
CA LYS A 239 10.70 9.93 -21.29
C LYS A 239 11.67 11.04 -20.90
N ASN A 240 11.83 11.31 -19.61
CA ASN A 240 12.72 12.37 -19.12
C ASN A 240 14.20 11.99 -19.23
N MET A 241 14.53 10.71 -19.03
CA MET A 241 15.84 10.18 -19.37
C MET A 241 16.17 10.28 -20.86
N MET A 242 15.17 10.38 -21.76
CA MET A 242 15.38 10.67 -23.19
C MET A 242 15.33 12.17 -23.53
N GLY A 243 15.24 13.06 -22.54
CA GLY A 243 15.19 14.52 -22.75
C GLY A 243 13.83 15.05 -23.21
N LYS A 244 12.75 14.27 -23.11
CA LYS A 244 11.42 14.65 -23.63
C LYS A 244 10.60 15.58 -22.71
N LYS A 245 11.10 15.91 -21.51
CA LYS A 245 10.47 16.83 -20.53
C LYS A 245 8.96 16.59 -20.35
N ARG A 246 8.59 15.36 -20.00
CA ARG A 246 7.23 14.96 -19.66
C ARG A 246 7.00 15.14 -18.17
N GLN A 247 6.11 16.06 -17.81
CA GLN A 247 5.66 16.20 -16.42
C GLN A 247 4.79 15.00 -16.00
N LEU A 248 4.88 14.68 -14.72
CA LEU A 248 4.04 13.71 -14.04
C LEU A 248 2.63 14.29 -13.88
N HIS A 249 1.62 13.54 -14.33
CA HIS A 249 0.22 13.95 -14.29
C HIS A 249 -0.63 12.80 -13.75
N THR A 250 -0.65 12.68 -12.43
CA THR A 250 -1.10 11.48 -11.70
C THR A 250 -2.47 11.65 -11.06
N VAL A 251 -3.37 10.72 -11.40
CA VAL A 251 -4.58 10.44 -10.62
C VAL A 251 -4.43 9.02 -10.08
N PRO A 252 -4.04 8.84 -8.80
CA PRO A 252 -3.81 7.52 -8.25
C PRO A 252 -5.07 6.67 -8.28
N PHE A 253 -4.89 5.38 -8.56
CA PHE A 253 -5.95 4.38 -8.51
C PHE A 253 -5.40 3.07 -7.93
N PHE A 254 -6.21 2.42 -7.10
CA PHE A 254 -5.95 1.06 -6.67
C PHE A 254 -7.25 0.31 -6.38
N TRP A 255 -7.12 -0.99 -6.13
CA TRP A 255 -8.21 -1.83 -5.67
C TRP A 255 -7.71 -2.82 -4.62
N THR A 256 -8.63 -3.32 -3.82
CA THR A 256 -8.43 -4.46 -2.91
C THR A 256 -9.63 -5.39 -3.03
N ASN A 257 -9.41 -6.70 -2.87
CA ASN A 257 -10.49 -7.68 -2.85
C ASN A 257 -10.58 -8.30 -1.47
N LEU A 258 -11.72 -8.09 -0.80
CA LEU A 258 -11.97 -8.58 0.53
C LEU A 258 -13.21 -9.49 0.49
N LEU A 259 -13.00 -10.78 0.72
CA LEU A 259 -14.07 -11.78 0.83
C LEU A 259 -15.03 -11.78 -0.38
N GLY A 260 -14.49 -11.57 -1.59
CA GLY A 260 -15.24 -11.55 -2.85
C GLY A 260 -15.76 -10.17 -3.26
N THR A 261 -15.57 -9.15 -2.43
CA THR A 261 -15.95 -7.77 -2.75
C THR A 261 -14.74 -6.97 -3.21
N ALA A 262 -14.80 -6.43 -4.43
CA ALA A 262 -13.77 -5.54 -4.97
C ALA A 262 -14.07 -4.09 -4.56
N PHE A 263 -13.20 -3.52 -3.74
CA PHE A 263 -13.20 -2.10 -3.39
C PHE A 263 -12.19 -1.38 -4.28
N ARG A 264 -12.64 -0.35 -4.99
CA ARG A 264 -11.81 0.47 -5.89
C ARG A 264 -11.70 1.87 -5.33
N TYR A 265 -10.52 2.46 -5.39
CA TYR A 265 -10.25 3.79 -4.86
C TYR A 265 -9.51 4.63 -5.89
N THR A 266 -9.98 5.85 -6.12
CA THR A 266 -9.40 6.83 -7.05
C THR A 266 -9.16 8.15 -6.35
N GLY A 267 -8.07 8.82 -6.71
CA GLY A 267 -7.68 10.10 -6.14
C GLY A 267 -6.74 9.91 -4.96
N TYR A 268 -6.57 10.95 -4.17
CA TYR A 268 -5.68 10.90 -3.02
C TYR A 268 -6.05 11.95 -1.99
N THR A 269 -6.11 11.53 -0.73
CA THR A 269 -6.08 12.42 0.43
C THR A 269 -5.40 11.70 1.58
N GLU A 270 -4.59 12.42 2.35
CA GLU A 270 -4.03 11.88 3.61
C GLU A 270 -5.10 11.78 4.69
N GLN A 271 -5.96 12.79 4.77
CA GLN A 271 -7.06 12.88 5.72
C GLN A 271 -8.26 13.56 5.07
N ALA A 272 -9.43 12.95 5.21
CA ALA A 272 -10.69 13.56 4.81
C ALA A 272 -11.36 14.16 6.04
N ASP A 273 -11.91 15.37 5.90
CA ASP A 273 -12.69 16.04 6.94
C ASP A 273 -14.10 15.44 7.03
N ASP A 274 -14.61 14.94 5.90
CA ASP A 274 -15.92 14.30 5.81
C ASP A 274 -15.93 13.23 4.70
N ILE A 275 -16.85 12.27 4.84
CA ILE A 275 -17.08 11.22 3.85
C ILE A 275 -18.57 11.16 3.54
N VAL A 276 -18.95 11.59 2.33
CA VAL A 276 -20.32 11.48 1.84
C VAL A 276 -20.51 10.09 1.24
N ILE A 277 -21.49 9.33 1.73
CA ILE A 277 -21.78 7.98 1.24
C ILE A 277 -23.12 7.99 0.50
N ASP A 278 -23.09 7.61 -0.79
CA ASP A 278 -24.26 7.36 -1.63
C ASP A 278 -24.47 5.85 -1.82
N GLY A 279 -25.70 5.38 -1.66
CA GLY A 279 -26.07 3.97 -1.81
C GLY A 279 -26.14 3.16 -0.51
N ASP A 280 -26.12 1.83 -0.65
CA ASP A 280 -26.28 0.89 0.46
C ASP A 280 -24.93 0.41 0.99
N LEU A 281 -24.48 1.03 2.08
CA LEU A 281 -23.26 0.61 2.78
C LEU A 281 -23.40 -0.80 3.36
N LYS A 282 -24.57 -1.17 3.89
CA LYS A 282 -24.79 -2.47 4.53
C LYS A 282 -24.68 -3.60 3.51
N GLY A 283 -25.26 -3.42 2.33
CA GLY A 283 -25.15 -4.33 1.18
C GLY A 283 -23.84 -4.21 0.38
N LEU A 284 -22.91 -3.33 0.78
CA LEU A 284 -21.66 -3.04 0.06
C LEU A 284 -21.90 -2.58 -1.39
N GLN A 285 -23.00 -1.86 -1.65
CA GLN A 285 -23.37 -1.26 -2.93
C GLN A 285 -23.40 0.26 -2.78
N PHE A 286 -22.22 0.86 -2.64
CA PHE A 286 -22.10 2.28 -2.33
C PHE A 286 -20.98 2.97 -3.12
N THR A 287 -21.00 4.29 -3.11
CA THR A 287 -19.89 5.16 -3.49
C THR A 287 -19.65 6.14 -2.34
N ALA A 288 -18.41 6.23 -1.89
CA ALA A 288 -17.99 7.12 -0.81
C ALA A 288 -17.04 8.19 -1.35
N TYR A 289 -17.36 9.44 -1.07
CA TYR A 289 -16.63 10.62 -1.53
C TYR A 289 -15.88 11.25 -0.35
N PHE A 290 -14.55 11.23 -0.41
CA PHE A 290 -13.65 11.74 0.62
C PHE A 290 -13.44 13.23 0.37
N CYS A 291 -13.96 14.05 1.29
CA CYS A 291 -13.97 15.50 1.16
C CYS A 291 -12.88 16.12 2.05
N GLN A 292 -12.15 17.10 1.51
CA GLN A 292 -11.27 17.99 2.25
C GLN A 292 -11.75 19.43 2.03
N GLY A 293 -12.29 20.05 3.07
CA GLY A 293 -13.12 21.24 2.95
C GLY A 293 -14.30 21.02 2.00
N ALA A 294 -14.40 21.84 0.96
CA ALA A 294 -15.45 21.72 -0.06
C ALA A 294 -15.10 20.77 -1.21
N GLU A 295 -13.83 20.37 -1.38
CA GLU A 295 -13.38 19.58 -2.52
C GLU A 295 -13.44 18.07 -2.22
N VAL A 296 -13.90 17.29 -3.19
CA VAL A 296 -13.78 15.83 -3.19
C VAL A 296 -12.41 15.46 -3.72
N ARG A 297 -11.58 14.85 -2.87
CA ARG A 297 -10.19 14.48 -3.18
C ARG A 297 -10.02 13.02 -3.56
N ALA A 298 -10.94 12.17 -3.14
CA ALA A 298 -10.94 10.76 -3.49
C ALA A 298 -12.34 10.15 -3.51
N VAL A 299 -12.47 9.04 -4.21
CA VAL A 299 -13.68 8.23 -4.28
C VAL A 299 -13.33 6.76 -4.04
N LEU A 300 -14.08 6.11 -3.14
CA LEU A 300 -14.10 4.66 -2.95
C LEU A 300 -15.43 4.12 -3.47
N SER A 301 -15.41 3.01 -4.20
CA SER A 301 -16.64 2.36 -4.65
C SER A 301 -16.47 0.88 -4.89
N THR A 302 -17.56 0.13 -4.79
CA THR A 302 -17.65 -1.26 -5.25
C THR A 302 -18.17 -1.37 -6.70
N ASN A 303 -18.64 -0.25 -7.28
CA ASN A 303 -19.09 -0.12 -8.66
C ASN A 303 -18.02 0.56 -9.56
N ASN A 304 -18.41 1.05 -10.74
CA ASN A 304 -17.49 1.64 -11.74
C ASN A 304 -17.25 3.17 -11.57
N THR A 305 -17.85 3.81 -10.56
CA THR A 305 -17.79 5.28 -10.37
C THR A 305 -16.36 5.81 -10.20
N THR A 306 -15.46 4.99 -9.66
CA THR A 306 -14.05 5.36 -9.46
C THR A 306 -13.31 5.63 -10.77
N ALA A 307 -13.63 4.89 -11.85
CA ALA A 307 -13.02 5.11 -13.16
C ALA A 307 -13.48 6.45 -13.77
N ALA A 308 -14.78 6.74 -13.67
CA ALA A 308 -15.36 8.02 -14.10
C ALA A 308 -14.74 9.20 -13.34
N PHE A 309 -14.51 9.05 -12.04
CA PHE A 309 -13.84 10.07 -11.23
C PHE A 309 -12.39 10.29 -11.65
N ALA A 310 -11.68 9.23 -12.06
CA ALA A 310 -10.30 9.34 -12.52
C ALA A 310 -10.21 10.19 -13.79
N GLU A 311 -11.08 9.91 -14.77
CA GLU A 311 -11.18 10.67 -16.01
C GLU A 311 -11.55 12.14 -15.74
N TYR A 312 -12.51 12.37 -14.86
CA TYR A 312 -12.94 13.70 -14.45
C TYR A 312 -11.79 14.52 -13.84
N LEU A 313 -11.04 13.96 -12.88
CA LEU A 313 -9.86 14.62 -12.31
C LEU A 313 -8.76 14.83 -13.35
N SER A 314 -8.54 13.85 -14.25
CA SER A 314 -7.44 13.90 -15.23
C SER A 314 -7.53 15.04 -16.24
N VAL A 315 -8.69 15.70 -16.39
CA VAL A 315 -8.83 16.89 -17.26
C VAL A 315 -8.83 18.20 -16.45
N GLY A 316 -8.52 18.12 -15.16
CA GLY A 316 -8.45 19.26 -14.24
C GLY A 316 -9.80 19.66 -13.64
N ASN A 317 -10.86 18.87 -13.85
CA ASN A 317 -12.14 19.16 -13.19
C ASN A 317 -12.04 18.87 -11.69
N LYS A 318 -12.85 19.60 -10.91
CA LYS A 318 -12.98 19.42 -9.47
C LYS A 318 -14.43 19.13 -9.15
N LEU A 319 -14.65 18.21 -8.22
CA LEU A 319 -15.98 17.88 -7.70
C LEU A 319 -16.07 18.44 -6.28
N THR A 320 -17.20 19.04 -5.94
CA THR A 320 -17.39 19.66 -4.64
C THR A 320 -18.48 18.97 -3.82
N LYS A 321 -18.34 19.03 -2.50
CA LYS A 321 -19.32 18.49 -1.56
C LYS A 321 -20.72 19.10 -1.73
N PRO A 322 -20.91 20.41 -1.96
CA PRO A 322 -22.23 20.97 -2.24
C PRO A 322 -22.90 20.38 -3.49
N GLU A 323 -22.14 20.06 -4.55
CA GLU A 323 -22.69 19.40 -5.73
C GLU A 323 -23.23 18.00 -5.41
N LEU A 324 -22.54 17.26 -4.54
CA LEU A 324 -22.99 15.94 -4.08
C LEU A 324 -24.28 16.00 -3.27
N GLN A 325 -24.53 17.08 -2.52
CA GLN A 325 -25.74 17.23 -1.71
C GLN A 325 -26.99 17.51 -2.55
N VAL A 326 -26.83 18.06 -3.76
CA VAL A 326 -27.92 18.29 -4.70
C VAL A 326 -28.24 17.00 -5.47
N ASP A 327 -27.23 16.41 -6.10
CA ASP A 327 -27.34 15.15 -6.83
C ASP A 327 -25.94 14.50 -6.93
N PRO A 328 -25.66 13.43 -6.15
CA PRO A 328 -24.37 12.73 -6.14
C PRO A 328 -23.91 12.21 -7.50
N LYS A 329 -24.81 12.07 -8.47
CA LYS A 329 -24.55 11.46 -9.79
C LYS A 329 -24.50 12.48 -10.93
N LYS A 330 -24.89 13.74 -10.71
CA LYS A 330 -24.95 14.77 -11.75
C LYS A 330 -23.61 14.95 -12.50
N TRP A 331 -22.50 14.94 -11.77
CA TRP A 331 -21.16 15.12 -12.35
C TRP A 331 -20.76 14.00 -13.31
N LEU A 332 -21.36 12.80 -13.22
CA LEU A 332 -21.08 11.69 -14.14
C LEU A 332 -21.41 12.05 -15.60
N SER A 333 -22.41 12.92 -15.81
CA SER A 333 -22.75 13.42 -17.15
C SER A 333 -21.68 14.33 -17.76
N GLN A 334 -20.79 14.87 -16.92
CA GLN A 334 -19.71 15.79 -17.29
C GLN A 334 -18.37 15.07 -17.51
N VAL A 335 -18.32 13.76 -17.27
CA VAL A 335 -17.12 12.95 -17.47
C VAL A 335 -16.78 12.91 -18.97
N PRO A 336 -15.54 13.25 -19.36
CA PRO A 336 -15.17 13.27 -20.77
C PRO A 336 -15.30 11.88 -21.42
N LYS A 337 -16.24 11.71 -22.35
CA LYS A 337 -16.37 10.45 -23.10
C LYS A 337 -15.16 10.23 -24.01
N GLY A 338 -14.32 9.25 -23.70
CA GLY A 338 -13.34 8.68 -24.63
C GLY A 338 -12.11 9.53 -24.97
N LYS A 339 -11.62 10.37 -24.04
CA LYS A 339 -10.43 11.22 -24.28
C LYS A 339 -9.20 10.94 -23.41
N VAL A 340 -9.26 9.99 -22.49
CA VAL A 340 -8.09 9.60 -21.69
C VAL A 340 -7.51 8.32 -22.29
N LYS A 341 -6.39 8.46 -23.01
CA LYS A 341 -5.59 7.36 -23.55
C LYS A 341 -4.56 6.87 -22.54
#